data_AF-A0A1T3NP49-F1
#
_entry.id   AF-A0A1T3NP49-F1
#
_cell.length_a   1.000
_cell.length_b   1.000
_cell.length_c   1.000
_cell.angle_alpha   90.00
_cell.angle_beta   90.00
_cell.angle_gamma   90.00
#
_symmetry.space_group_name_H-M   'P 1'
#
loop_
_entity.id
_entity.type
_entity.pdbx_description
1 polymer ?
#
loop_
_entity_poly.entity_id
_entity_poly.type
_entity_poly.pdbx_seq_one_letter_code
_entity_poly.pdbx_strand_id
1 'polypeptide(L)'
;MGDRVTVPKTYGLGPIEVTAITGKSVEMVAPVTGSGFSISGCSGGGGVSSQGGGGVRMRCDRGTVATVNNTMSLEVVEIRDKTAVLSVKPAG
;
A
#
# COMPACT_ATOMS: atom_id res chain seq x y z
N MET A 1 13.04 7.15 -5.46
CA MET A 1 11.56 7.17 -5.41
C MET A 1 11.07 6.75 -6.77
N GLY A 2 10.00 5.96 -6.82
CA GLY A 2 9.63 5.15 -7.99
C GLY A 2 9.95 3.65 -7.84
N ASP A 3 10.33 3.21 -6.63
CA ASP A 3 10.52 1.79 -6.35
C ASP A 3 9.17 1.08 -6.36
N ARG A 4 9.10 -0.02 -7.12
CA ARG A 4 7.88 -0.81 -7.30
C ARG A 4 7.99 -2.13 -6.58
N VAL A 5 7.10 -2.34 -5.63
CA VAL A 5 6.92 -3.61 -4.93
C VAL A 5 5.80 -4.36 -5.61
N THR A 6 6.16 -5.44 -6.31
CA THR A 6 5.16 -6.30 -6.96
C THR A 6 4.49 -7.17 -5.91
N VAL A 7 3.17 -7.18 -5.91
CA VAL A 7 2.36 -8.01 -5.00
C VAL A 7 1.48 -8.97 -5.81
N PRO A 8 1.10 -10.13 -5.24
CA PRO A 8 0.12 -11.02 -5.85
C PRO A 8 -1.19 -10.31 -6.22
N LYS A 9 -1.69 -10.56 -7.43
CA LYS A 9 -2.98 -10.01 -7.90
C LYS A 9 -4.16 -10.36 -6.99
N THR A 10 -4.07 -11.47 -6.27
CA THR A 10 -5.10 -11.94 -5.32
C THR A 10 -5.33 -10.97 -4.17
N TYR A 11 -4.40 -10.04 -3.91
CA TYR A 11 -4.57 -8.98 -2.91
C TYR A 11 -5.40 -7.78 -3.42
N GLY A 12 -5.83 -7.79 -4.69
CA GLY A 12 -6.66 -6.75 -5.28
C GLY A 12 -5.92 -5.45 -5.61
N LEU A 13 -4.58 -5.46 -5.53
CA LEU A 13 -3.69 -4.38 -5.93
C LEU A 13 -2.75 -4.86 -7.05
N GLY A 14 -2.37 -3.94 -7.92
CA GLY A 14 -1.16 -4.10 -8.73
C GLY A 14 0.08 -3.62 -7.97
N PRO A 15 1.21 -3.42 -8.67
CA PRO A 15 2.46 -3.02 -8.03
C PRO A 15 2.30 -1.75 -7.19
N ILE A 16 2.81 -1.80 -5.97
CA ILE A 16 2.83 -0.66 -5.04
C ILE A 16 4.06 0.17 -5.36
N GLU A 17 3.88 1.45 -5.63
CA GLU A 17 4.95 2.39 -5.93
C GLU A 17 5.18 3.34 -4.74
N VAL A 18 6.42 3.45 -4.28
CA VAL A 18 6.79 4.38 -3.20
C VAL A 18 7.04 5.77 -3.78
N THR A 19 6.17 6.71 -3.42
CA THR A 19 6.19 8.09 -3.94
C THR A 19 6.90 9.05 -3.02
N ALA A 20 6.85 8.84 -1.70
CA ALA A 20 7.58 9.66 -0.74
C ALA A 20 7.92 8.88 0.55
N ILE A 21 8.99 9.32 1.22
CA ILE A 21 9.36 8.91 2.57
C ILE A 21 9.61 10.21 3.33
N THR A 22 8.74 10.50 4.29
CA THR A 22 8.71 11.79 4.99
C THR A 22 8.74 11.54 6.49
N GLY A 23 9.88 11.81 7.12
CA GLY A 23 10.08 11.58 8.55
C GLY A 23 9.90 10.11 8.91
N LYS A 24 8.78 9.77 9.57
CA LYS A 24 8.43 8.41 9.98
C LYS A 24 7.30 7.78 9.15
N SER A 25 6.95 8.39 8.03
CA SER A 25 5.85 7.93 7.17
C SER A 25 6.35 7.60 5.76
N VAL A 26 5.71 6.60 5.14
CA VAL A 26 5.90 6.24 3.74
C VAL A 26 4.60 6.52 2.99
N GLU A 27 4.70 7.25 1.89
CA GLU A 27 3.61 7.48 0.95
C GLU A 27 3.77 6.58 -0.27
N MET A 28 2.66 5.95 -0.65
CA MET A 28 2.61 4.92 -1.66
C MET A 28 1.38 5.11 -2.56
N VAL A 29 1.49 4.65 -3.80
CA VAL A 29 0.35 4.53 -4.71
C VAL A 29 0.30 3.13 -5.29
N ALA A 30 -0.90 2.60 -5.51
CA ALA A 30 -1.09 1.31 -6.17
C ALA A 30 -2.35 1.32 -7.04
N PRO A 31 -2.33 0.68 -8.23
CA PRO A 31 -3.56 0.48 -8.99
C PRO A 31 -4.43 -0.58 -8.31
N VAL A 32 -5.73 -0.34 -8.27
CA VAL A 32 -6.74 -1.29 -7.81
C VAL A 32 -7.10 -2.19 -8.98
N THR A 33 -7.00 -3.50 -8.76
CA THR A 33 -7.27 -4.51 -9.80
C THR A 33 -8.58 -5.25 -9.58
N GLY A 34 -9.22 -5.06 -8.43
CA GLY A 34 -10.54 -5.61 -8.09
C GLY A 34 -11.66 -4.56 -8.11
N SER A 35 -12.89 -5.02 -7.88
CA SER A 35 -14.09 -4.19 -7.84
C SER A 35 -14.27 -3.37 -6.55
N GLY A 36 -13.35 -3.50 -5.58
CA GLY A 36 -13.41 -2.80 -4.30
C GLY A 36 -12.03 -2.61 -3.69
N PHE A 37 -11.91 -1.58 -2.85
CA PHE A 37 -10.72 -1.29 -2.06
C PHE A 37 -11.12 -1.00 -0.61
N SER A 38 -10.51 -1.71 0.33
CA SER A 38 -10.57 -1.38 1.76
C SER A 38 -9.17 -1.38 2.35
N ILE A 39 -8.93 -0.44 3.25
CA ILE A 39 -7.69 -0.38 4.03
C ILE A 39 -8.02 -0.02 5.48
N SER A 40 -7.34 -0.68 6.41
CA SER A 40 -7.33 -0.32 7.83
C SER A 40 -5.88 -0.13 8.29
N GLY A 41 -5.68 0.59 9.40
CA GLY A 41 -4.35 0.80 9.99
C GLY A 41 -3.56 1.96 9.37
N CYS A 42 -3.45 2.01 8.04
CA CYS A 42 -2.85 3.15 7.35
C CYS A 42 -3.88 4.18 6.94
N SER A 43 -3.49 5.45 6.97
CA SER A 43 -4.30 6.51 6.36
C SER A 43 -4.22 6.38 4.84
N GLY A 44 -5.35 6.34 4.17
CA GLY A 44 -5.36 6.09 2.74
C GLY A 44 -6.76 6.09 2.17
N GLY A 45 -6.86 6.51 0.92
CA GLY A 45 -8.12 6.62 0.21
C GLY A 45 -7.85 6.65 -1.28
N GLY A 46 -8.69 5.94 -2.03
CA GLY A 46 -8.61 5.89 -3.48
C GLY A 46 -9.92 5.39 -4.04
N GLY A 47 -10.48 6.18 -4.96
CA GLY A 47 -11.71 5.85 -5.65
C GLY A 47 -11.46 4.82 -6.74
N VAL A 48 -12.34 3.82 -6.80
CA VAL A 48 -12.51 3.02 -8.01
C VAL A 48 -13.03 3.95 -9.10
N SER A 49 -12.34 4.05 -10.24
CA SER A 49 -12.96 4.62 -11.43
C SER A 49 -13.88 3.55 -12.02
N SER A 50 -15.03 3.98 -12.55
CA SER A 50 -16.06 3.08 -13.10
C SER A 50 -15.58 2.24 -14.30
N GLN A 51 -14.39 2.54 -14.85
CA GLN A 51 -13.73 1.76 -15.91
C GLN A 51 -12.68 0.75 -15.40
N GLY A 52 -12.60 0.49 -14.09
CA GLY A 52 -11.69 -0.54 -13.54
C GLY A 52 -10.22 -0.14 -13.48
N GLY A 53 -9.89 1.13 -13.76
CA GLY A 53 -8.56 1.72 -13.60
C GLY A 53 -8.56 2.73 -12.45
N GLY A 54 -8.78 2.25 -11.22
CA GLY A 54 -8.71 3.07 -10.01
C GLY A 54 -7.31 2.99 -9.40
N GLY A 55 -6.86 4.05 -8.75
CA GLY A 55 -5.60 4.06 -8.01
C GLY A 55 -5.85 4.46 -6.56
N VAL A 56 -5.09 3.88 -5.63
CA VAL A 56 -5.16 4.22 -4.21
C VAL A 56 -3.90 4.90 -3.77
N ARG A 57 -4.04 5.96 -2.98
CA ARG A 57 -2.94 6.57 -2.25
C ARG A 57 -3.00 6.12 -0.80
N MET A 58 -1.87 5.68 -0.29
CA MET A 58 -1.70 5.15 1.05
C MET A 58 -0.56 5.89 1.74
N ARG A 59 -0.72 6.15 3.03
CA ARG A 59 0.30 6.69 3.91
C ARG A 59 0.33 5.87 5.20
N CYS A 60 1.46 5.22 5.42
CA CYS A 60 1.71 4.35 6.56
C CYS A 60 2.85 4.90 7.41
N ASP A 61 2.68 4.90 8.73
CA ASP A 61 3.76 5.22 9.65
C ASP A 61 4.59 3.98 9.99
N ARG A 62 5.83 4.19 10.40
CA ARG A 62 6.71 3.11 10.86
C ARG A 62 6.07 2.36 12.04
N GLY A 63 6.02 1.03 11.96
CA GLY A 63 5.42 0.14 12.95
C GLY A 63 3.91 -0.03 12.81
N THR A 64 3.28 0.66 11.86
CA THR A 64 1.87 0.45 11.54
C THR A 64 1.72 -0.79 10.67
N VAL A 65 0.81 -1.68 11.08
CA VAL A 65 0.32 -2.80 10.26
C VAL A 65 -1.02 -2.39 9.66
N ALA A 66 -1.07 -2.30 8.34
CA ALA A 66 -2.30 -2.14 7.59
C ALA A 66 -2.82 -3.47 7.08
N THR A 67 -4.15 -3.59 7.01
CA THR A 67 -4.81 -4.67 6.30
C THR A 67 -5.47 -4.09 5.06
N VAL A 68 -5.12 -4.62 3.90
CA VAL A 68 -5.68 -4.26 2.59
C VAL A 68 -6.60 -5.39 2.12
N ASN A 69 -7.83 -5.02 1.75
CA ASN A 69 -8.84 -5.92 1.17
C ASN A 69 -9.09 -7.20 2.00
N ASN A 70 -8.82 -7.18 3.31
CA ASN A 70 -8.84 -8.35 4.21
C ASN A 70 -8.03 -9.57 3.71
N THR A 71 -7.07 -9.37 2.80
CA THR A 71 -6.30 -10.44 2.16
C THR A 71 -4.80 -10.22 2.22
N MET A 72 -4.37 -8.98 2.46
CA MET A 72 -2.96 -8.59 2.57
C MET A 72 -2.73 -7.79 3.83
N SER A 73 -1.64 -8.10 4.55
CA SER A 73 -1.06 -7.22 5.56
C SER A 73 0.18 -6.52 5.01
N LEU A 74 0.23 -5.21 5.19
CA LEU A 74 1.33 -4.33 4.82
C LEU A 74 1.89 -3.68 6.10
N GLU A 75 3.18 -3.83 6.34
CA GLU A 75 3.83 -3.26 7.50
C GLU A 75 5.08 -2.47 7.08
N VAL A 76 5.21 -1.25 7.61
CA VAL A 76 6.44 -0.47 7.48
C VAL A 76 7.34 -0.84 8.67
N VAL A 77 8.18 -1.85 8.47
CA VAL A 77 9.04 -2.41 9.53
C VAL A 77 10.08 -1.38 9.97
N GLU A 78 10.69 -0.71 9.00
CA GLU A 78 11.77 0.22 9.26
C GLU A 78 11.79 1.36 8.25
N ILE A 79 12.23 2.54 8.70
CA ILE A 79 12.58 3.67 7.85
C ILE A 79 13.98 4.13 8.26
N ARG A 80 14.90 4.19 7.30
CA ARG A 80 16.27 4.71 7.44
C ARG A 80 16.49 5.77 6.37
N ASP A 81 16.52 7.03 6.78
CA ASP A 81 16.64 8.20 5.91
C ASP A 81 15.62 8.20 4.77
N LYS A 82 16.06 7.87 3.54
CA LYS A 82 15.23 7.80 2.32
C LYS A 82 14.91 6.36 1.90
N THR A 83 15.07 5.40 2.81
CA THR A 83 14.82 3.98 2.56
C THR A 83 13.76 3.48 3.54
N ALA A 84 12.84 2.65 3.05
CA ALA A 84 11.85 1.98 3.89
C ALA A 84 11.88 0.48 3.63
N VAL A 85 11.73 -0.31 4.69
CA VAL A 85 11.56 -1.77 4.62
C VAL A 85 10.09 -2.06 4.78
N LEU A 86 9.49 -2.59 3.71
CA LEU A 86 8.10 -3.01 3.68
C LEU A 86 8.01 -4.52 3.84
N SER A 87 7.19 -4.98 4.79
CA SER A 87 6.81 -6.38 4.91
C SER A 87 5.41 -6.56 4.32
N VAL A 88 5.30 -7.45 3.33
CA VAL A 88 4.05 -7.79 2.66
C VAL A 88 3.78 -9.28 2.88
N LYS A 89 2.63 -9.58 3.47
CA LYS A 89 2.21 -10.96 3.79
C LYS A 89 0.71 -11.13 3.57
N PRO A 90 0.21 -12.37 3.40
CA PRO A 90 -1.22 -12.64 3.45
C PRO A 90 -1.82 -12.16 4.78
N ALA A 91 -3.05 -11.67 4.76
CA ALA A 91 -3.82 -11.42 5.98
C ALA A 91 -4.36 -12.76 6.52
N GLY A 92 -4.20 -12.99 7.83
CA GLY A 92 -4.60 -14.21 8.53
C GLY A 92 -4.26 -14.14 10.01
#